data_AF-A0A7W1KVJ8-F1
#
_entry.id   AF-A0A7W1KVJ8-F1
#
_cell.length_a   1.000
_cell.length_b   1.000
_cell.length_c   1.000
_cell.angle_alpha   90.00
_cell.angle_beta   90.00
_cell.angle_gamma   90.00
#
_symmetry.space_group_name_H-M   'P 1'
#
loop_
_entity.id
_entity.type
_entity.pdbx_description
1 polymer ?
#
loop_
_entity_poly.entity_id
_entity_poly.type
_entity_poly.pdbx_seq_one_letter_code
_entity_poly.pdbx_strand_id
1 'polypeptide(L)'
;WGELDHEMASLGGDKLDDVTFLDRDRDDLETFVQGIEQNRYSWTWAVSDDAARAGAAAEARSWAEARWGPLDQVPPATFEWRFAVYRLA
;
A
#
# COMPACT_ATOMS: atom_id res chain seq x y z
N TRP A 1 -17.14 4.86 0.23
CA TRP A 1 -18.01 4.34 -0.84
C TRP A 1 -19.05 5.37 -1.28
N GLY A 2 -19.91 5.90 -0.40
CA GLY A 2 -21.04 6.76 -0.81
C GLY A 2 -20.70 8.02 -1.63
N GLU A 3 -19.58 8.71 -1.38
CA GLU A 3 -19.18 9.89 -2.16
C GLU A 3 -18.70 9.50 -3.58
N LEU A 4 -17.83 8.49 -3.69
CA LEU A 4 -17.41 7.95 -4.99
C LEU A 4 -18.60 7.39 -5.79
N ASP A 5 -19.54 6.71 -5.12
CA ASP A 5 -20.76 6.20 -5.75
C ASP A 5 -21.58 7.35 -6.38
N HIS A 6 -21.72 8.47 -5.66
CA HIS A 6 -22.41 9.66 -6.14
C HIS A 6 -21.70 10.30 -7.35
N GLU A 7 -20.39 10.50 -7.25
CA GLU A 7 -19.58 11.08 -8.31
C GLU A 7 -19.63 10.23 -9.58
N MET A 8 -19.48 8.90 -9.46
CA MET A 8 -19.56 8.01 -10.62
C MET A 8 -20.94 8.03 -11.27
N ALA A 9 -22.03 8.09 -10.48
CA ALA A 9 -23.38 8.24 -11.02
C ALA A 9 -23.58 9.58 -11.75
N SER A 10 -22.98 10.68 -11.26
CA SER A 10 -23.02 11.99 -11.92
C SER A 10 -22.36 11.98 -13.32
N LEU A 11 -21.41 11.08 -13.52
CA LEU A 11 -20.73 10.83 -14.80
C LEU A 11 -21.48 9.82 -15.69
N GLY A 12 -22.68 9.38 -15.30
CA GLY A 12 -23.45 8.36 -16.00
C GLY A 12 -22.93 6.93 -15.78
N GLY A 13 -22.14 6.71 -14.73
CA GLY A 13 -21.60 5.41 -14.37
C GLY A 13 -22.58 4.56 -13.56
N ASP A 14 -22.69 3.28 -13.92
CA ASP A 14 -23.43 2.29 -13.15
C ASP A 14 -22.46 1.55 -12.22
N LYS A 15 -22.78 1.53 -10.92
CA LYS A 15 -22.08 0.67 -9.96
C LYS A 15 -22.42 -0.80 -10.23
N LEU A 16 -21.40 -1.63 -10.29
CA LEU A 16 -21.49 -3.09 -10.38
C LEU A 16 -21.29 -3.71 -8.99
N ASP A 17 -21.41 -5.03 -8.91
CA ASP A 17 -21.07 -5.77 -7.70
C ASP A 17 -19.60 -5.53 -7.31
N ASP A 18 -19.35 -5.48 -5.99
CA ASP A 18 -17.99 -5.36 -5.48
C ASP A 18 -17.17 -6.58 -5.90
N VAL A 19 -15.99 -6.32 -6.47
CA VAL A 19 -15.05 -7.37 -6.83
C VAL A 19 -14.06 -7.52 -5.70
N THR A 20 -13.92 -8.75 -5.23
CA THR A 20 -12.91 -9.13 -4.25
C THR A 20 -11.88 -10.01 -4.90
N PHE A 21 -10.60 -9.69 -4.70
CA PHE A 21 -9.51 -10.57 -5.10
C PHE A 21 -8.42 -10.61 -4.04
N LEU A 22 -7.77 -11.76 -3.95
CA LEU A 22 -6.59 -11.94 -3.13
C LEU A 22 -5.38 -11.45 -3.92
N ASP A 23 -4.65 -10.52 -3.35
CA ASP A 23 -3.35 -10.09 -3.84
C ASP A 23 -2.28 -10.53 -2.86
N ARG A 24 -1.10 -10.83 -3.39
CA ARG A 24 0.07 -11.13 -2.58
C ARG A 24 1.10 -10.07 -2.87
N ASP A 25 1.65 -9.49 -1.81
CA ASP A 25 2.75 -8.56 -1.97
C ASP A 25 3.86 -9.21 -2.81
N ARG A 26 4.31 -8.43 -3.79
CA ARG A 26 5.36 -8.86 -4.72
C ARG A 26 6.76 -8.71 -4.10
N ASP A 27 6.89 -7.75 -3.19
CA ASP A 27 8.13 -7.42 -2.51
C ASP A 27 8.21 -8.15 -1.16
N ASP A 28 9.40 -8.61 -0.78
CA ASP A 28 9.68 -9.00 0.60
C ASP A 28 9.73 -7.77 1.53
N LEU A 29 9.74 -8.03 2.84
CA LEU A 29 9.66 -6.96 3.83
C LEU A 29 10.91 -6.06 3.84
N GLU A 30 12.07 -6.58 3.46
CA GLU A 30 13.28 -5.77 3.30
C GLU A 30 13.14 -4.78 2.14
N THR A 31 12.67 -5.27 1.00
CA THR A 31 12.43 -4.47 -0.21
C THR A 31 11.37 -3.40 0.03
N PHE A 32 10.34 -3.72 0.82
CA PHE A 32 9.33 -2.75 1.25
C PHE A 32 9.96 -1.63 2.10
N VAL A 33 10.75 -1.97 3.13
CA VAL A 33 11.40 -0.95 3.99
C VAL A 33 12.40 -0.11 3.20
N GLN A 34 13.14 -0.71 2.25
CA GLN A 34 13.99 0.04 1.33
C GLN A 34 13.18 1.01 0.44
N GLY A 35 11.94 0.65 0.09
CA GLY A 35 11.03 1.53 -0.63
C GLY A 35 10.67 2.81 0.14
N ILE A 36 10.61 2.74 1.47
CA ILE A 36 10.40 3.90 2.35
C ILE A 36 11.59 4.85 2.23
N GLU A 37 12.81 4.34 2.37
CA GLU A 37 14.04 5.14 2.24
C GLU A 37 14.14 5.84 0.88
N GLN A 38 13.78 5.12 -0.18
CA GLN A 38 13.81 5.59 -1.57
C GLN A 38 12.60 6.47 -1.96
N ASN A 39 11.72 6.81 -1.02
CA ASN A 39 10.55 7.66 -1.24
C ASN A 39 9.58 7.11 -2.32
N ARG A 40 9.49 5.78 -2.46
CA ARG A 40 8.65 5.14 -3.49
C ARG A 40 7.15 5.30 -3.23
N TYR A 41 6.76 5.50 -1.96
CA TYR A 41 5.37 5.50 -1.55
C TYR A 41 4.85 6.93 -1.37
N SER A 42 3.72 7.25 -2.00
CA SER A 42 3.18 8.61 -1.97
C SER A 42 2.86 9.14 -0.56
N TRP A 43 2.58 8.24 0.39
CA TRP A 43 2.34 8.60 1.79
C TRP A 43 3.63 8.99 2.55
N THR A 44 4.83 8.73 2.02
CA THR A 44 6.10 9.22 2.60
C THR A 44 6.49 10.59 2.06
N TRP A 45 5.86 11.07 0.99
CA TRP A 45 6.29 12.28 0.27
C TRP A 45 6.17 13.58 1.09
N ALA A 46 5.36 13.59 2.14
CA ALA A 46 5.29 14.72 3.07
C ALA A 46 6.59 14.89 3.89
N VAL A 47 7.42 13.85 3.99
CA VAL A 47 8.73 13.91 4.62
C VAL A 47 9.76 14.35 3.59
N SER A 48 9.93 15.66 3.46
CA SER A 48 10.85 16.28 2.49
C SER A 48 12.33 16.16 2.86
N ASP A 49 12.64 15.78 4.09
CA ASP A 49 14.02 15.57 4.56
C ASP A 49 14.45 14.12 4.34
N ASP A 50 15.41 13.94 3.43
CA ASP A 50 15.98 12.64 3.11
C ASP A 50 16.65 11.96 4.31
N ALA A 51 17.29 12.72 5.19
CA ALA A 51 17.94 12.18 6.38
C ALA A 51 16.92 11.67 7.40
N ALA A 52 15.82 12.42 7.59
CA ALA A 52 14.72 11.99 8.44
C ALA A 52 14.06 10.71 7.91
N ARG A 53 13.86 10.62 6.59
CA ARG A 53 13.26 9.44 5.95
C ARG A 53 14.18 8.21 6.04
N ALA A 54 15.48 8.38 5.82
CA ALA A 54 16.46 7.32 6.00
C ALA A 54 16.52 6.83 7.45
N GLY A 55 16.48 7.76 8.43
CA GLY A 55 16.40 7.42 9.85
C GLY A 55 15.15 6.62 10.21
N ALA A 56 13.98 7.05 9.71
CA ALA A 56 12.72 6.34 9.92
C ALA A 56 12.75 4.92 9.30
N ALA A 57 13.33 4.76 8.10
CA ALA A 57 13.48 3.45 7.48
C ALA A 57 14.43 2.54 8.28
N ALA A 58 15.53 3.09 8.82
CA ALA A 58 16.46 2.33 9.68
C ALA A 58 15.81 1.89 11.00
N GLU A 59 15.01 2.76 11.62
CA GLU A 59 14.24 2.44 12.84
C GLU A 59 13.19 1.37 12.55
N ALA A 60 12.43 1.52 11.46
CA ALA A 60 11.44 0.54 11.02
C ALA A 60 12.07 -0.83 10.74
N ARG A 61 13.23 -0.87 10.06
CA ARG A 61 14.00 -2.09 9.83
C ARG A 61 14.39 -2.77 11.14
N SER A 62 15.02 -2.02 12.05
CA SER A 62 15.49 -2.54 13.33
C SER A 62 14.34 -3.12 14.17
N TRP A 63 13.21 -2.41 14.22
CA TRP A 63 12.02 -2.87 14.91
C TRP A 63 11.44 -4.14 14.28
N ALA A 64 11.35 -4.18 12.95
CA ALA A 64 10.81 -5.33 12.23
C ALA A 64 11.70 -6.57 12.40
N GLU A 65 13.02 -6.41 12.31
CA GLU A 65 13.98 -7.51 12.49
C GLU A 65 13.89 -8.10 13.90
N ALA A 66 13.76 -7.24 14.93
CA ALA A 66 13.58 -7.69 16.30
C ALA A 66 12.29 -8.51 16.50
N ARG A 67 11.27 -8.27 15.68
CA ARG A 67 9.96 -8.92 15.80
C ARG A 67 9.83 -10.19 14.97
N TRP A 68 10.38 -10.20 13.77
CA TRP A 68 10.15 -11.27 12.79
C TRP A 68 11.43 -11.98 12.32
N GLY A 69 12.61 -11.53 12.76
CA GLY A 69 13.88 -12.04 12.26
C GLY A 69 14.28 -11.37 10.93
N PRO A 70 15.19 -11.98 10.15
CA PRO A 70 15.64 -11.43 8.88
C PRO A 70 14.47 -11.11 7.92
N LEU A 71 14.39 -9.85 7.47
CA LEU A 71 13.21 -9.36 6.73
C LEU A 71 13.07 -9.96 5.32
N ASP A 72 14.17 -10.39 4.72
CA ASP A 72 14.24 -11.12 3.46
C ASP A 72 13.67 -12.55 3.56
N GLN A 73 13.46 -13.05 4.77
CA GLN A 73 12.88 -14.38 5.05
C GLN A 73 11.42 -14.31 5.50
N VAL A 74 10.89 -13.10 5.76
CA VAL A 74 9.49 -12.92 6.13
C VAL A 74 8.61 -13.21 4.91
N PRO A 75 7.66 -14.16 4.98
CA PRO A 75 6.78 -14.44 3.85
C PRO A 75 5.99 -13.19 3.45
N PRO A 76 5.88 -12.87 2.14
CA PRO A 76 5.07 -11.75 1.68
C PRO A 76 3.63 -11.83 2.17
N ALA A 77 3.09 -10.69 2.55
CA ALA A 77 1.72 -10.58 3.04
C ALA A 77 0.71 -10.89 1.92
N THR A 78 -0.43 -11.44 2.32
CA THR A 78 -1.58 -11.65 1.42
C THR A 78 -2.71 -10.74 1.90
N PHE A 79 -3.26 -9.97 0.98
CA PHE A 79 -4.32 -9.01 1.24
C PHE A 79 -5.56 -9.40 0.45
N GLU A 80 -6.70 -9.26 1.10
CA GLU A 80 -7.98 -9.27 0.41
C GLU A 80 -8.33 -7.83 0.05
N TRP A 81 -8.38 -7.54 -1.24
CA TRP A 81 -8.81 -6.24 -1.72
C TRP A 81 -10.26 -6.31 -2.17
N ARG A 82 -11.04 -5.34 -1.71
CA ARG A 82 -12.42 -5.14 -2.14
C ARG A 82 -12.51 -3.82 -2.90
N PHE A 83 -12.95 -3.88 -4.15
CA PHE A 83 -13.15 -2.72 -5.00
C PHE A 83 -14.62 -2.59 -5.39
N ALA A 84 -15.15 -1.37 -5.26
CA ALA A 84 -16.34 -1.00 -6.01
C ALA A 84 -15.96 -0.82 -7.48
N VAL A 85 -16.67 -1.50 -8.36
CA VAL A 85 -16.45 -1.41 -9.81
C VAL A 85 -17.59 -0.62 -10.41
N TYR A 86 -17.27 0.25 -11.36
CA TYR A 86 -18.24 1.06 -12.07
C TYR A 86 -18.06 0.86 -13.57
N ARG A 87 -19.16 0.80 -14.30
CA ARG A 87 -19.19 0.82 -15.76
C ARG A 87 -19.59 2.21 -16.21
N LEU A 88 -18.72 2.88 -16.96
CA LEU A 88 -19.08 4.11 -17.67
C LEU A 88 -19.80 3.76 -18.98
N ALA A 89 -20.77 4.58 -19.37
CA ALA A 89 -21.55 4.44 -20.61
C ALA A 89 -20.70 4.67 -21.87
#